data_AF-A0A0C9ZCX3-F1
#
_entry.id   AF-A0A0C9ZCX3-F1
#
_cell.length_a   1.000
_cell.length_b   1.000
_cell.length_c   1.000
_cell.angle_alpha   90.00
_cell.angle_beta   90.00
_cell.angle_gamma   90.00
#
_symmetry.space_group_name_H-M   'P 1'
#
loop_
_entity.id
_entity.type
_entity.pdbx_description
1 polymer ?
#
loop_
_entity_poly.entity_id
_entity_poly.type
_entity_poly.pdbx_seq_one_letter_code
_entity_poly.pdbx_strand_id
1 'polypeptide(L)'
;MSRKHAWDLALEDAIKHSALVDRLHLQRHRPLRNRSCPGARAAFDVASMFTNQDSTITHFLLLIKAIALFNADQQEEAMLLVKELAAACPNADLLGCRVVETYLRIELGTKALGDARHDEAADHFTAAVNAGVPSSTPIHQIYEDLVVLFGWDLESLLLTAHQKRCQAFLSAGKSVEALEAHAYMMDAIDETAKASCLNWSKEFKEQCSALAARDDRILSAEIPGQEQDGYDTEPNFFHGMHQATTSTTP
;
A
#
# COMPACT_ATOMS: atom_id res chain seq x y z
N MET A 1 -18.58 -11.48 -40.85
CA MET A 1 -18.37 -12.70 -40.05
C MET A 1 -16.96 -13.32 -40.18
N SER A 2 -16.08 -12.86 -41.09
CA SER A 2 -14.70 -13.41 -41.20
C SER A 2 -13.67 -12.84 -40.22
N ARG A 3 -13.88 -11.64 -39.67
CA ARG A 3 -12.96 -11.02 -38.69
C ARG A 3 -12.88 -11.79 -37.36
N LYS A 4 -14.01 -12.31 -36.87
CA LYS A 4 -14.07 -13.03 -35.59
C LYS A 4 -13.21 -14.30 -35.60
N HIS A 5 -13.24 -15.04 -36.71
CA HIS A 5 -12.41 -16.23 -36.92
C HIS A 5 -10.90 -15.93 -37.04
N ALA A 6 -10.53 -14.79 -37.62
CA ALA A 6 -9.12 -14.38 -37.70
C ALA A 6 -8.57 -13.97 -36.31
N TRP A 7 -9.43 -13.41 -35.45
CA TRP A 7 -9.09 -13.11 -34.05
C TRP A 7 -8.93 -14.39 -33.23
N ASP A 8 -9.85 -15.35 -33.36
CA ASP A 8 -9.75 -16.63 -32.65
C ASP A 8 -8.46 -17.39 -33.07
N LEU A 9 -8.09 -17.33 -34.34
CA LEU A 9 -6.85 -17.93 -34.88
C LEU A 9 -5.59 -17.17 -34.47
N ALA A 10 -5.59 -15.83 -34.47
CA ALA A 10 -4.43 -15.03 -34.07
C ALA A 10 -4.21 -15.04 -32.55
N LEU A 11 -5.31 -15.10 -31.78
CA LEU A 11 -5.27 -15.33 -30.35
C LEU A 11 -4.80 -16.75 -30.06
N GLU A 12 -5.28 -17.78 -30.76
CA GLU A 12 -4.73 -19.14 -30.67
C GLU A 12 -3.25 -19.20 -31.05
N ASP A 13 -2.79 -18.49 -32.07
CA ASP A 13 -1.37 -18.48 -32.47
C ASP A 13 -0.51 -17.69 -31.47
N ALA A 14 -0.99 -16.57 -30.93
CA ALA A 14 -0.33 -15.83 -29.86
C ALA A 14 -0.32 -16.62 -28.54
N ILE A 15 -1.36 -17.43 -28.29
CA ILE A 15 -1.46 -18.38 -27.17
C ILE A 15 -0.49 -19.56 -27.37
N LYS A 16 -0.40 -20.11 -28.59
CA LYS A 16 0.54 -21.19 -28.95
C LYS A 16 2.00 -20.72 -28.95
N HIS A 17 2.26 -19.48 -29.35
CA HIS A 17 3.62 -18.90 -29.40
C HIS A 17 4.05 -18.21 -28.10
N SER A 18 3.10 -17.65 -27.32
CA SER A 18 3.36 -17.21 -25.96
C SER A 18 2.96 -18.34 -25.00
N ALA A 19 3.93 -19.18 -24.66
CA ALA A 19 3.81 -20.14 -23.56
C ALA A 19 3.39 -19.50 -22.22
N LEU A 20 3.25 -18.17 -22.16
CA LEU A 20 2.67 -17.42 -21.06
C LEU A 20 1.13 -17.45 -21.08
N VAL A 21 0.44 -17.09 -22.17
CA VAL A 21 -1.05 -17.04 -22.16
C VAL A 21 -1.66 -18.44 -22.09
N ASP A 22 -1.08 -19.44 -22.75
CA ASP A 22 -1.51 -20.84 -22.58
C ASP A 22 -1.25 -21.34 -21.15
N ARG A 23 -0.17 -20.90 -20.48
CA ARG A 23 0.03 -21.20 -19.05
C ARG A 23 -0.90 -20.39 -18.14
N LEU A 24 -1.30 -19.18 -18.52
CA LEU A 24 -2.25 -18.35 -17.80
C LEU A 24 -3.68 -18.92 -17.93
N HIS A 25 -4.06 -19.43 -19.11
CA HIS A 25 -5.38 -20.02 -19.40
C HIS A 25 -5.51 -21.49 -18.97
N LEU A 26 -4.51 -22.36 -19.16
CA LEU A 26 -4.54 -23.72 -18.60
C LEU A 26 -4.43 -23.74 -17.06
N GLN A 27 -3.99 -22.65 -16.42
CA GLN A 27 -3.89 -22.54 -14.96
C GLN A 27 -4.98 -21.67 -14.34
N ARG A 28 -6.18 -21.64 -14.94
CA ARG A 28 -7.40 -21.05 -14.34
C ARG A 28 -7.72 -21.57 -12.93
N HIS A 29 -7.04 -22.64 -12.48
CA HIS A 29 -7.17 -23.25 -11.16
C HIS A 29 -5.99 -23.00 -10.20
N ARG A 30 -4.96 -22.20 -10.56
CA ARG A 30 -3.85 -21.88 -9.67
C ARG A 30 -3.37 -20.42 -9.83
N PRO A 31 -3.50 -19.58 -8.79
CA PRO A 31 -3.14 -18.17 -8.88
C PRO A 31 -1.63 -17.99 -9.13
N LEU A 32 -1.29 -17.01 -9.97
CA LEU A 32 0.08 -16.71 -10.42
C LEU A 32 0.97 -16.03 -9.37
N ARG A 33 0.50 -15.97 -8.12
CA ARG A 33 0.98 -15.09 -7.06
C ARG A 33 2.49 -15.17 -6.79
N ASN A 34 3.16 -16.28 -7.12
CA ASN A 34 4.55 -16.55 -6.71
C ASN A 34 5.48 -17.06 -7.83
N ARG A 35 5.29 -16.68 -9.11
CA ARG A 35 6.16 -17.15 -10.21
C ARG A 35 6.77 -16.01 -11.02
N SER A 36 8.07 -15.81 -10.85
CA SER A 36 8.87 -15.01 -11.78
C SER A 36 9.00 -15.75 -13.12
N CYS A 37 8.71 -15.03 -14.21
CA CYS A 37 8.87 -15.52 -15.58
C CYS A 37 9.92 -14.62 -16.27
N PRO A 38 11.19 -15.07 -16.40
CA PRO A 38 12.27 -14.26 -16.98
C PRO A 38 12.03 -13.72 -18.40
N GLY A 39 11.02 -14.26 -19.12
CA GLY A 39 10.61 -13.78 -20.45
C GLY A 39 9.30 -12.99 -20.47
N ALA A 40 8.66 -12.74 -19.33
CA ALA A 40 7.35 -12.08 -19.28
C ALA A 40 7.40 -10.68 -19.91
N ARG A 41 8.42 -9.89 -19.58
CA ARG A 41 8.61 -8.53 -20.12
C ARG A 41 8.58 -8.51 -21.65
N ALA A 42 9.45 -9.29 -22.29
CA ALA A 42 9.55 -9.35 -23.75
C ALA A 42 8.26 -9.89 -24.38
N ALA A 43 7.61 -10.86 -23.74
CA ALA A 43 6.33 -11.40 -24.22
C ALA A 43 5.21 -10.34 -24.18
N PHE A 44 5.13 -9.51 -23.13
CA PHE A 44 4.15 -8.42 -23.07
C PHE A 44 4.45 -7.31 -24.08
N ASP A 45 5.73 -6.95 -24.27
CA ASP A 45 6.12 -5.96 -25.27
C ASP A 45 5.70 -6.41 -26.67
N VAL A 46 5.96 -7.67 -27.02
CA VAL A 46 5.54 -8.27 -28.29
C VAL A 46 4.02 -8.32 -28.40
N ALA A 47 3.31 -8.81 -27.38
CA ALA A 47 1.85 -8.90 -27.38
C ALA A 47 1.18 -7.54 -27.59
N SER A 48 1.73 -6.47 -26.99
CA SER A 48 1.21 -5.11 -27.14
C SER A 48 1.26 -4.60 -28.59
N MET A 49 2.21 -5.07 -29.40
CA MET A 49 2.32 -4.70 -30.82
C MET A 49 1.20 -5.31 -31.67
N PHE A 50 0.54 -6.37 -31.19
CA PHE A 50 -0.50 -7.10 -31.91
C PHE A 50 -1.93 -6.71 -31.51
N THR A 51 -2.12 -5.73 -30.64
CA THR A 51 -3.46 -5.32 -30.16
C THR A 51 -4.28 -4.53 -31.18
N ASN A 52 -3.80 -4.38 -32.43
CA ASN A 52 -4.46 -3.59 -33.48
C ASN A 52 -4.80 -2.14 -33.04
N GLN A 53 -4.00 -1.57 -32.14
CA GLN A 53 -4.23 -0.25 -31.53
C GLN A 53 -5.50 -0.16 -30.65
N ASP A 54 -6.05 -1.29 -30.21
CA ASP A 54 -7.09 -1.29 -29.19
C ASP A 54 -6.49 -0.81 -27.86
N SER A 55 -6.84 0.41 -27.46
CA SER A 55 -6.33 1.04 -26.26
C SER A 55 -6.73 0.29 -24.98
N THR A 56 -7.88 -0.36 -24.97
CA THR A 56 -8.40 -1.10 -23.81
C THR A 56 -7.61 -2.39 -23.60
N ILE A 57 -7.43 -3.17 -24.67
CA ILE A 57 -6.63 -4.41 -24.62
C ILE A 57 -5.17 -4.08 -24.28
N THR A 58 -4.62 -3.02 -24.86
CA THR A 58 -3.26 -2.56 -24.57
C THR A 58 -3.10 -2.16 -23.11
N HIS A 59 -4.05 -1.39 -22.56
CA HIS A 59 -4.03 -0.98 -21.15
C HIS A 59 -4.08 -2.21 -20.22
N PHE A 60 -4.99 -3.15 -20.49
CA PHE A 60 -5.12 -4.37 -19.71
C PHE A 60 -3.83 -5.22 -19.72
N LEU A 61 -3.19 -5.41 -20.88
CA LEU A 61 -1.91 -6.12 -20.96
C LEU A 61 -0.79 -5.43 -20.17
N LEU A 62 -0.77 -4.09 -20.15
CA LEU A 62 0.22 -3.33 -19.40
C LEU A 62 -0.02 -3.41 -17.88
N LEU A 63 -1.28 -3.53 -17.42
CA LEU A 63 -1.60 -3.82 -16.02
C LEU A 63 -1.10 -5.22 -15.61
N ILE A 64 -1.30 -6.24 -16.44
CA ILE A 64 -0.75 -7.59 -16.19
C ILE A 64 0.78 -7.54 -16.16
N LYS A 65 1.40 -6.80 -17.09
CA LYS A 65 2.86 -6.59 -17.10
C LYS A 65 3.36 -5.98 -15.79
N ALA A 66 2.68 -4.98 -15.24
CA ALA A 66 3.06 -4.37 -13.96
C ALA A 66 3.09 -5.40 -12.82
N ILE A 67 2.07 -6.26 -12.72
CA ILE A 67 2.01 -7.32 -11.71
C ILE A 67 3.13 -8.34 -11.92
N ALA A 68 3.40 -8.71 -13.17
CA ALA A 68 4.49 -9.63 -13.51
C ALA A 68 5.88 -9.07 -13.16
N LEU A 69 6.12 -7.78 -13.41
CA LEU A 69 7.34 -7.08 -13.01
C LEU A 69 7.49 -7.08 -11.49
N PHE A 70 6.41 -6.80 -10.76
CA PHE A 70 6.42 -6.80 -9.30
C PHE A 70 6.78 -8.17 -8.72
N ASN A 71 6.18 -9.24 -9.25
CA ASN A 71 6.46 -10.62 -8.84
C ASN A 71 7.87 -11.11 -9.25
N ALA A 72 8.56 -10.36 -10.11
CA ALA A 72 9.95 -10.61 -10.50
C ALA A 72 10.94 -9.74 -9.70
N ASP A 73 10.52 -9.22 -8.54
CA ASP A 73 11.28 -8.29 -7.68
C ASP A 73 11.64 -6.94 -8.35
N GLN A 74 11.01 -6.60 -9.47
CA GLN A 74 11.16 -5.29 -10.14
C GLN A 74 10.09 -4.30 -9.63
N GLN A 75 10.00 -4.16 -8.31
CA GLN A 75 8.91 -3.46 -7.61
C GLN A 75 8.82 -1.96 -7.98
N GLU A 76 9.96 -1.29 -8.14
CA GLU A 76 10.01 0.12 -8.54
C GLU A 76 9.53 0.33 -9.98
N GLU A 77 9.99 -0.52 -10.90
CA GLU A 77 9.58 -0.48 -12.32
C GLU A 77 8.08 -0.78 -12.46
N ALA A 78 7.56 -1.75 -11.70
CA ALA A 78 6.14 -2.07 -11.65
C ALA A 78 5.29 -0.87 -11.18
N MET A 79 5.70 -0.22 -10.08
CA MET A 79 4.99 0.93 -9.54
C MET A 79 5.05 2.15 -10.47
N LEU A 80 6.20 2.38 -11.12
CA LEU A 80 6.36 3.45 -12.10
C LEU A 80 5.42 3.22 -13.29
N LEU A 81 5.37 2.00 -13.84
CA LEU A 81 4.48 1.65 -14.94
C LEU A 81 3.01 1.92 -14.62
N VAL A 82 2.53 1.55 -13.42
CA VAL A 82 1.14 1.82 -13.00
C VAL A 82 0.85 3.33 -12.93
N LYS A 83 1.79 4.13 -12.42
CA LYS A 83 1.64 5.59 -12.35
C LYS A 83 1.63 6.24 -13.73
N GLU A 84 2.52 5.80 -14.63
CA GLU A 84 2.56 6.28 -16.01
C GLU A 84 1.26 5.94 -16.75
N LEU A 85 0.74 4.72 -16.58
CA LEU A 85 -0.55 4.31 -17.14
C LEU A 85 -1.71 5.18 -16.61
N ALA A 86 -1.74 5.45 -15.31
CA ALA A 86 -2.76 6.30 -14.70
C ALA A 86 -2.70 7.75 -15.22
N ALA A 87 -1.49 8.27 -15.48
CA ALA A 87 -1.29 9.62 -16.01
C ALA A 87 -1.60 9.72 -17.52
N ALA A 88 -1.28 8.68 -18.30
CA ALA A 88 -1.45 8.66 -19.75
C ALA A 88 -2.91 8.49 -20.20
N CYS A 89 -3.79 7.98 -19.33
CA CYS A 89 -5.18 7.69 -19.67
C CYS A 89 -6.19 8.42 -18.75
N PRO A 90 -6.51 9.72 -19.00
CA PRO A 90 -7.43 10.47 -18.16
C PRO A 90 -8.87 9.91 -18.12
N ASN A 91 -9.30 9.18 -19.17
CA ASN A 91 -10.71 8.85 -19.38
C ASN A 91 -11.01 7.35 -19.61
N ALA A 92 -10.01 6.48 -19.76
CA ALA A 92 -10.27 5.11 -20.24
C ALA A 92 -10.27 4.04 -19.14
N ASP A 93 -9.40 4.12 -18.11
CA ASP A 93 -9.31 2.99 -17.15
C ASP A 93 -8.58 3.30 -15.82
N LEU A 94 -8.79 4.48 -15.23
CA LEU A 94 -8.17 4.87 -13.95
C LEU A 94 -8.42 3.84 -12.84
N LEU A 95 -9.55 3.14 -12.93
CA LEU A 95 -9.98 2.14 -11.97
C LEU A 95 -9.03 0.92 -11.93
N GLY A 96 -8.59 0.43 -13.09
CA GLY A 96 -7.70 -0.74 -13.19
C GLY A 96 -6.32 -0.42 -12.62
N CYS A 97 -5.80 0.75 -12.95
CA CYS A 97 -4.57 1.27 -12.34
C CYS A 97 -4.68 1.35 -10.81
N ARG A 98 -5.80 1.84 -10.27
CA ARG A 98 -6.01 1.93 -8.81
C ARG A 98 -6.10 0.56 -8.15
N VAL A 99 -6.78 -0.41 -8.76
CA VAL A 99 -6.87 -1.78 -8.24
C VAL A 99 -5.48 -2.41 -8.19
N VAL A 100 -4.71 -2.31 -9.29
CA VAL A 100 -3.34 -2.83 -9.33
C VAL A 100 -2.45 -2.08 -8.33
N GLU A 101 -2.48 -0.75 -8.28
CA GLU A 101 -1.71 0.02 -7.29
C GLU A 101 -2.03 -0.44 -5.86
N THR A 102 -3.31 -0.55 -5.51
CA THR A 102 -3.76 -1.02 -4.19
C THR A 102 -3.15 -2.37 -3.85
N TYR A 103 -3.19 -3.33 -4.79
CA TYR A 103 -2.57 -4.64 -4.62
C TYR A 103 -1.05 -4.54 -4.36
N LEU A 104 -0.32 -3.83 -5.22
CA LEU A 104 1.14 -3.69 -5.08
C LEU A 104 1.52 -3.04 -3.75
N ARG A 105 0.76 -2.04 -3.29
CA ARG A 105 0.98 -1.37 -2.00
C ARG A 105 0.73 -2.31 -0.82
N ILE A 106 -0.28 -3.17 -0.87
CA ILE A 106 -0.53 -4.15 0.18
C ILE A 106 0.60 -5.18 0.27
N GLU A 107 1.11 -5.65 -0.86
CA GLU A 107 2.24 -6.58 -0.89
C GLU A 107 3.53 -5.93 -0.36
N LEU A 108 3.82 -4.67 -0.76
CA LEU A 108 4.94 -3.89 -0.20
C LEU A 108 4.79 -3.69 1.32
N GLY A 109 3.61 -3.28 1.77
CA GLY A 109 3.33 -3.10 3.20
C GLY A 109 3.45 -4.41 3.98
N THR A 110 3.04 -5.53 3.40
CA THR A 110 3.16 -6.85 4.03
C THR A 110 4.61 -7.29 4.16
N LYS A 111 5.44 -7.04 3.14
CA LYS A 111 6.89 -7.26 3.19
C LYS A 111 7.54 -6.39 4.27
N ALA A 112 7.28 -5.08 4.27
CA ALA A 112 7.80 -4.15 5.27
C ALA A 112 7.39 -4.55 6.70
N LEU A 113 6.13 -4.99 6.89
CA LEU A 113 5.63 -5.46 8.18
C LEU A 113 6.37 -6.72 8.66
N GLY A 114 6.64 -7.66 7.76
CA GLY A 114 7.43 -8.87 8.04
C GLY A 114 8.88 -8.57 8.41
N ASP A 115 9.45 -7.50 7.83
CA ASP A 115 10.80 -7.01 8.13
C ASP A 115 10.86 -6.09 9.37
N ALA A 116 9.78 -6.00 10.15
CA ALA A 116 9.63 -5.09 11.29
C ALA A 116 9.82 -3.59 10.97
N ARG A 117 9.66 -3.18 9.71
CA ARG A 117 9.68 -1.78 9.25
C ARG A 117 8.27 -1.19 9.36
N HIS A 118 7.79 -1.01 10.58
CA HIS A 118 6.38 -0.72 10.88
C HIS A 118 5.88 0.61 10.30
N ASP A 119 6.70 1.66 10.30
CA ASP A 119 6.34 2.95 9.71
C ASP A 119 6.19 2.85 8.18
N GLU A 120 7.15 2.24 7.50
CA GLU A 120 7.09 2.00 6.05
C GLU A 120 5.87 1.13 5.68
N ALA A 121 5.55 0.12 6.50
CA ALA A 121 4.36 -0.68 6.32
C ALA A 121 3.08 0.16 6.45
N ALA A 122 2.99 1.04 7.46
CA ALA A 122 1.86 1.92 7.66
C ALA A 122 1.67 2.90 6.49
N ASP A 123 2.76 3.45 5.95
CA ASP A 123 2.74 4.32 4.78
C ASP A 123 2.21 3.59 3.54
N HIS A 124 2.67 2.36 3.30
CA HIS A 124 2.20 1.53 2.21
C HIS A 124 0.71 1.19 2.32
N PHE A 125 0.24 0.74 3.49
CA PHE A 125 -1.18 0.44 3.67
C PHE A 125 -2.06 1.70 3.63
N THR A 126 -1.56 2.85 4.09
CA THR A 126 -2.26 4.13 3.97
C THR A 126 -2.40 4.54 2.51
N ALA A 127 -1.33 4.42 1.73
CA ALA A 127 -1.39 4.64 0.28
C ALA A 127 -2.38 3.68 -0.41
N ALA A 128 -2.41 2.39 0.00
CA ALA A 128 -3.36 1.42 -0.53
C ALA A 128 -4.83 1.81 -0.25
N VAL A 129 -5.14 2.21 0.99
CA VAL A 129 -6.49 2.65 1.39
C VAL A 129 -6.89 3.92 0.63
N ASN A 130 -5.97 4.86 0.44
CA ASN A 130 -6.25 6.11 -0.29
C ASN A 130 -6.37 5.91 -1.80
N ALA A 131 -5.67 4.92 -2.38
CA ALA A 131 -5.82 4.52 -3.77
C ALA A 131 -7.09 3.68 -4.01
N GLY A 132 -7.60 3.06 -2.95
CA GLY A 132 -8.75 2.17 -2.94
C GLY A 132 -9.98 2.77 -3.64
N VAL A 133 -10.72 1.88 -4.29
CA VAL A 133 -11.92 2.23 -5.04
C VAL A 133 -13.11 2.21 -4.09
N PRO A 134 -14.06 3.16 -4.18
CA PRO A 134 -15.30 3.07 -3.43
C PRO A 134 -16.01 1.73 -3.69
N SER A 135 -16.38 1.06 -2.60
CA SER A 135 -17.12 -0.21 -2.51
C SER A 135 -18.37 -0.31 -3.42
N SER A 136 -18.90 0.82 -3.90
CA SER A 136 -20.17 0.88 -4.64
C SER A 136 -20.11 0.68 -6.15
N THR A 137 -18.94 0.45 -6.75
CA THR A 137 -18.84 0.32 -8.22
C THR A 137 -18.92 -1.16 -8.62
N PRO A 138 -19.58 -1.55 -9.73
CA PRO A 138 -19.49 -2.91 -10.27
C PRO A 138 -18.10 -3.17 -10.89
N ILE A 139 -17.04 -3.08 -10.08
CA ILE A 139 -15.64 -3.33 -10.43
C ILE A 139 -15.47 -4.79 -10.88
N HIS A 140 -16.29 -5.69 -10.30
CA HIS A 140 -16.24 -7.12 -10.56
C HIS A 140 -16.47 -7.50 -12.02
N GLN A 141 -17.17 -6.70 -12.82
CA GLN A 141 -17.43 -7.02 -14.24
C GLN A 141 -16.31 -6.56 -15.19
N ILE A 142 -15.59 -5.48 -14.86
CA ILE A 142 -14.58 -4.91 -15.77
C ILE A 142 -13.21 -5.56 -15.57
N TYR A 143 -12.90 -6.00 -14.35
CA TYR A 143 -11.63 -6.68 -14.03
C TYR A 143 -11.82 -8.08 -13.50
N GLU A 144 -12.92 -8.74 -13.87
CA GLU A 144 -13.14 -10.16 -13.61
C GLU A 144 -11.92 -10.97 -14.04
N ASP A 145 -11.32 -10.63 -15.18
CA ASP A 145 -10.13 -11.30 -15.68
C ASP A 145 -8.92 -11.14 -14.75
N LEU A 146 -8.68 -9.96 -14.14
CA LEU A 146 -7.61 -9.81 -13.14
C LEU A 146 -7.91 -10.60 -11.87
N VAL A 147 -9.16 -10.53 -11.41
CA VAL A 147 -9.63 -11.30 -10.25
C VAL A 147 -9.41 -12.79 -10.46
N VAL A 148 -9.78 -13.32 -11.63
CA VAL A 148 -9.61 -14.74 -11.98
C VAL A 148 -8.14 -15.10 -12.18
N LEU A 149 -7.37 -14.29 -12.91
CA LEU A 149 -5.96 -14.57 -13.21
C LEU A 149 -5.09 -14.60 -11.94
N PHE A 150 -5.34 -13.68 -11.01
CA PHE A 150 -4.53 -13.52 -9.82
C PHE A 150 -5.17 -14.08 -8.54
N GLY A 151 -6.43 -14.53 -8.61
CA GLY A 151 -7.19 -15.04 -7.47
C GLY A 151 -7.48 -13.96 -6.44
N TRP A 152 -7.77 -12.73 -6.90
CA TRP A 152 -8.03 -11.60 -6.01
C TRP A 152 -9.49 -11.56 -5.58
N ASP A 153 -9.72 -11.44 -4.29
CA ASP A 153 -10.99 -10.96 -3.75
C ASP A 153 -10.81 -9.47 -3.41
N LEU A 154 -11.42 -8.59 -4.21
CA LEU A 154 -11.22 -7.15 -4.07
C LEU A 154 -11.79 -6.59 -2.76
N GLU A 155 -12.89 -7.15 -2.27
CA GLU A 155 -13.49 -6.75 -0.99
C GLU A 155 -12.55 -7.17 0.16
N SER A 156 -12.09 -8.42 0.14
CA SER A 156 -11.12 -8.91 1.11
C SER A 156 -9.79 -8.15 1.04
N LEU A 157 -9.35 -7.75 -0.17
CA LEU A 157 -8.11 -7.00 -0.37
C LEU A 157 -8.18 -5.64 0.31
N LEU A 158 -9.27 -4.89 0.11
CA LEU A 158 -9.47 -3.59 0.74
C LEU A 158 -9.59 -3.72 2.26
N LEU A 159 -10.37 -4.70 2.73
CA LEU A 159 -10.52 -4.96 4.16
C LEU A 159 -9.16 -5.31 4.81
N THR A 160 -8.37 -6.13 4.12
CA THR A 160 -7.01 -6.50 4.54
C THR A 160 -6.11 -5.27 4.63
N ALA A 161 -6.20 -4.33 3.68
CA ALA A 161 -5.43 -3.08 3.72
C ALA A 161 -5.75 -2.26 4.97
N HIS A 162 -7.04 -2.10 5.30
CA HIS A 162 -7.46 -1.38 6.49
C HIS A 162 -6.98 -2.05 7.78
N GLN A 163 -7.18 -3.37 7.93
CA GLN A 163 -6.76 -4.10 9.13
C GLN A 163 -5.23 -4.04 9.31
N LYS A 164 -4.47 -4.25 8.23
CA LYS A 164 -3.01 -4.19 8.26
C LYS A 164 -2.48 -2.78 8.51
N ARG A 165 -3.16 -1.73 8.03
CA ARG A 165 -2.85 -0.33 8.38
C ARG A 165 -2.96 -0.11 9.89
N CYS A 166 -4.07 -0.53 10.50
CA CYS A 166 -4.28 -0.43 11.95
C CYS A 166 -3.17 -1.17 12.71
N GLN A 167 -2.88 -2.41 12.29
CA GLN A 167 -1.83 -3.23 12.89
C GLN A 167 -0.44 -2.61 12.75
N ALA A 168 -0.12 -2.00 11.61
CA ALA A 168 1.17 -1.37 11.36
C ALA A 168 1.39 -0.17 12.30
N PHE A 169 0.38 0.70 12.46
CA PHE A 169 0.46 1.80 13.44
C PHE A 169 0.63 1.29 14.86
N LEU A 170 -0.16 0.30 15.27
CA LEU A 170 -0.04 -0.30 16.60
C LEU A 170 1.36 -0.90 16.83
N SER A 171 1.91 -1.59 15.83
CA SER A 171 3.25 -2.20 15.90
C SER A 171 4.36 -1.14 15.92
N ALA A 172 4.13 0.04 15.34
CA ALA A 172 5.02 1.20 15.43
C ALA A 172 4.94 1.94 16.78
N GLY A 173 4.11 1.48 17.72
CA GLY A 173 3.87 2.17 19.00
C GLY A 173 2.93 3.38 18.89
N LYS A 174 2.28 3.58 17.73
CA LYS A 174 1.44 4.73 17.41
C LYS A 174 -0.02 4.45 17.73
N SER A 175 -0.34 4.39 19.02
CA SER A 175 -1.68 3.98 19.51
C SER A 175 -2.81 4.92 19.07
N VAL A 176 -2.54 6.23 19.02
CA VAL A 176 -3.52 7.25 18.60
C VAL A 176 -3.86 7.06 17.12
N GLU A 177 -2.85 6.99 16.26
CA GLU A 177 -3.02 6.79 14.81
C GLU A 177 -3.66 5.44 14.49
N ALA A 178 -3.37 4.41 15.28
CA ALA A 178 -4.00 3.10 15.15
C ALA A 178 -5.51 3.16 15.43
N LEU A 179 -5.93 3.87 16.49
CA LEU A 179 -7.34 4.08 16.83
C LEU A 179 -8.08 4.95 15.81
N GLU A 180 -7.43 5.99 15.30
CA GLU A 180 -7.98 6.84 14.23
C GLU A 180 -8.17 6.03 12.93
N ALA A 181 -7.17 5.23 12.54
CA ALA A 181 -7.26 4.35 11.37
C ALA A 181 -8.37 3.30 11.54
N HIS A 182 -8.57 2.79 12.75
CA HIS A 182 -9.66 1.86 13.08
C HIS A 182 -11.03 2.52 12.96
N ALA A 183 -11.20 3.71 13.53
CA ALA A 183 -12.45 4.46 13.43
C ALA A 183 -12.80 4.75 11.96
N TYR A 184 -11.80 5.17 11.17
CA TYR A 184 -11.95 5.37 9.73
C TYR A 184 -12.37 4.10 8.99
N MET A 185 -11.73 2.96 9.29
CA MET A 185 -12.12 1.67 8.71
C MET A 185 -13.58 1.33 9.02
N MET A 186 -13.99 1.47 10.29
CA MET A 186 -15.35 1.18 10.71
C MET A 186 -16.38 2.13 10.11
N ASP A 187 -15.99 3.32 9.65
CA ASP A 187 -16.88 4.22 8.90
C ASP A 187 -16.94 3.84 7.41
N ALA A 188 -15.81 3.41 6.84
CA ALA A 188 -15.65 3.18 5.41
C ALA A 188 -16.21 1.83 4.90
N ILE A 189 -16.24 0.79 5.73
CA ILE A 189 -16.68 -0.56 5.32
C ILE A 189 -18.18 -0.78 5.56
N ASP A 190 -18.81 -1.68 4.78
CA ASP A 190 -20.23 -1.99 4.93
C ASP A 190 -20.55 -2.84 6.18
N GLU A 191 -21.84 -2.99 6.50
CA GLU A 191 -22.30 -3.74 7.68
C GLU A 191 -21.91 -5.23 7.67
N THR A 192 -21.78 -5.84 6.50
CA THR A 192 -21.33 -7.24 6.37
C THR A 192 -19.85 -7.35 6.74
N ALA A 193 -19.02 -6.45 6.21
CA ALA A 193 -17.60 -6.36 6.53
C ALA A 193 -17.39 -6.01 8.02
N LYS A 194 -18.18 -5.09 8.59
CA LYS A 194 -18.17 -4.79 10.04
C LYS A 194 -18.44 -6.03 10.86
N ALA A 195 -19.50 -6.78 10.52
CA ALA A 195 -19.86 -8.01 11.22
C ALA A 195 -18.72 -9.03 11.19
N SER A 196 -18.06 -9.20 10.04
CA SER A 196 -16.91 -10.09 9.89
C SER A 196 -15.70 -9.66 10.75
N CYS A 197 -15.57 -8.36 11.04
CA CYS A 197 -14.44 -7.79 11.79
C CYS A 197 -14.66 -7.67 13.29
N LEU A 198 -15.84 -8.01 13.84
CA LEU A 198 -16.16 -7.73 15.25
C LEU A 198 -15.16 -8.32 16.23
N ASN A 199 -14.77 -9.59 16.05
CA ASN A 199 -13.81 -10.26 16.94
C ASN A 199 -12.42 -9.60 16.86
N TRP A 200 -11.93 -9.37 15.65
CA TRP A 200 -10.65 -8.69 15.42
C TRP A 200 -10.65 -7.27 15.99
N SER A 201 -11.73 -6.52 15.78
CA SER A 201 -11.92 -5.14 16.26
C SER A 201 -11.89 -5.06 17.79
N LYS A 202 -12.50 -6.02 18.47
CA LYS A 202 -12.45 -6.12 19.92
C LYS A 202 -11.03 -6.37 20.42
N GLU A 203 -10.35 -7.37 19.87
CA GLU A 203 -8.97 -7.70 20.24
C GLU A 203 -8.01 -6.54 19.98
N PHE A 204 -8.14 -5.89 18.82
CA PHE A 204 -7.34 -4.71 18.46
C PHE A 204 -7.49 -3.57 19.47
N LYS A 205 -8.72 -3.26 19.90
CA LYS A 205 -8.97 -2.22 20.92
C LYS A 205 -8.38 -2.56 22.28
N GLU A 206 -8.42 -3.83 22.68
CA GLU A 206 -7.79 -4.30 23.92
C GLU A 206 -6.26 -4.13 23.83
N GLN A 207 -5.65 -4.46 22.69
CA GLN A 207 -4.21 -4.24 22.47
C GLN A 207 -3.82 -2.76 22.51
N CYS A 208 -4.60 -1.87 21.88
CA CYS A 208 -4.36 -0.42 21.95
C CYS A 208 -4.44 0.10 23.39
N SER A 209 -5.43 -0.36 24.15
CA SER A 209 -5.61 0.03 25.56
C SER A 209 -4.44 -0.45 26.42
N ALA A 210 -3.95 -1.67 26.18
CA ALA A 210 -2.80 -2.22 26.88
C ALA A 210 -1.51 -1.44 26.59
N LEU A 211 -1.32 -0.99 25.33
CA LEU A 211 -0.17 -0.16 24.95
C LEU A 211 -0.24 1.22 25.63
N ALA A 212 -1.38 1.90 25.59
CA ALA A 212 -1.55 3.20 26.25
C ALA A 212 -1.26 3.12 27.77
N ALA A 213 -1.77 2.08 28.44
CA ALA A 213 -1.50 1.88 29.87
C ALA A 213 -0.02 1.60 30.18
N ARG A 214 0.75 1.07 29.22
CA ARG A 214 2.20 0.88 29.36
C ARG A 214 2.93 2.21 29.27
N ASP A 215 2.55 3.06 28.32
CA ASP A 215 3.17 4.36 28.11
C ASP A 215 2.94 5.28 29.33
N ASP A 216 1.73 5.30 29.88
CA ASP A 216 1.41 6.05 31.11
C ASP A 216 2.26 5.62 32.32
N ARG A 217 2.54 4.32 32.44
CA ARG A 217 3.39 3.79 33.51
C ARG A 217 4.85 4.16 33.34
N ILE A 218 5.36 4.22 32.11
CA ILE A 218 6.74 4.66 31.82
C ILE A 218 6.88 6.13 32.19
N LEU A 219 5.94 6.97 31.76
CA LEU A 219 5.91 8.40 32.11
C LEU A 219 5.76 8.64 33.62
N SER A 220 5.04 7.78 34.34
CA SER A 220 4.87 7.89 35.79
C SER A 220 6.05 7.32 36.61
N ALA A 221 6.95 6.54 35.99
CA ALA A 221 8.08 5.89 36.66
C ALA A 221 9.38 6.75 36.64
N GLU A 222 9.44 7.78 35.80
CA GLU A 222 10.40 8.89 35.93
C GLU A 222 9.75 9.94 36.86
N ILE A 223 9.85 9.83 38.18
CA ILE A 223 10.86 10.50 39.01
C ILE A 223 10.85 9.85 40.41
N PRO A 224 11.91 9.15 40.80
CA PRO A 224 12.31 9.06 42.20
C PRO A 224 13.72 9.65 42.34
N GLY A 225 13.81 10.92 42.77
CA GLY A 225 15.06 11.50 43.26
C GLY A 225 15.53 12.83 42.65
N GLN A 226 14.67 13.84 42.53
CA GLN A 226 15.12 15.24 42.62
C GLN A 226 14.64 15.84 43.95
N GLU A 227 15.25 15.38 45.03
CA GLU A 227 15.38 16.15 46.27
C GLU A 227 16.85 16.58 46.41
N GLN A 228 17.01 17.87 46.74
CA GLN A 228 18.22 18.55 47.25
C GLN A 228 19.26 18.93 46.17
N ASP A 229 19.65 20.19 46.02
CA ASP A 229 19.97 21.16 47.06
C ASP A 229 19.43 22.57 46.78
N GLY A 230 18.96 23.20 47.87
CA GLY A 230 18.67 24.62 47.91
C GLY A 230 19.94 25.45 47.80
N TYR A 231 19.92 26.44 46.92
CA TYR A 231 20.77 27.62 47.01
C TYR A 231 19.89 28.83 47.30
N ASP A 232 19.53 28.98 48.57
CA ASP A 232 19.29 30.30 49.14
C ASP A 232 20.66 30.85 49.57
N THR A 233 21.22 31.77 48.78
CA THR A 233 22.20 32.77 49.27
C THR A 233 22.36 33.89 48.24
N GLU A 234 21.65 34.98 48.47
CA GLU A 234 22.13 36.35 48.23
C GLU A 234 22.02 37.09 49.59
N PRO A 235 22.74 38.22 49.88
CA PRO A 235 23.40 39.15 48.96
C PRO A 235 24.77 39.74 49.42
N ASN A 236 25.34 40.59 48.55
CA ASN A 236 26.30 41.69 48.78
C ASN A 236 27.80 41.38 48.93
N PHE A 237 28.61 41.93 48.00
CA PHE A 237 29.54 43.06 48.20
C PHE A 237 30.61 43.03 47.09
N PHE A 238 30.58 43.97 46.12
CA PHE A 238 31.68 44.91 45.89
C PHE A 238 31.33 45.93 44.79
N HIS A 239 31.59 47.18 45.13
CA HIS A 239 31.63 48.36 44.28
C HIS A 239 32.76 48.30 43.24
N GLY A 240 32.50 48.91 42.09
CA GLY A 240 33.46 49.81 41.43
C GLY A 240 34.27 49.22 40.27
N MET A 241 34.00 49.65 39.05
CA MET A 241 34.69 50.80 38.46
C MET A 241 34.23 51.05 37.02
N HIS A 242 34.01 52.33 36.72
CA HIS A 242 33.99 52.88 35.37
C HIS A 242 35.22 52.46 34.56
N GLN A 243 35.04 52.20 33.26
CA GLN A 243 35.67 53.04 32.23
C GLN A 243 35.05 52.79 30.85
N ALA A 244 34.74 53.90 30.19
CA ALA A 244 34.37 53.99 28.80
C ALA A 244 35.60 53.77 27.90
N THR A 245 35.41 53.12 26.75
CA THR A 245 36.11 53.57 25.54
C THR A 245 35.33 53.22 24.28
N THR A 246 35.20 54.24 23.46
CA THR A 246 34.60 54.33 22.12
C THR A 246 35.53 53.80 21.02
N SER A 247 34.96 53.77 19.80
CA SER A 247 35.57 53.75 18.46
C SER A 247 35.63 52.38 17.79
N THR A 248 34.82 52.11 16.75
CA THR A 248 34.77 52.64 15.37
C THR A 248 35.74 51.89 14.43
N THR A 249 35.12 51.39 13.36
CA THR A 249 35.55 50.74 12.12
C THR A 249 36.86 51.21 11.48
N PRO A 250 37.42 50.40 10.57
CA PRO A 250 37.05 50.50 9.14
C PRO A 250 36.19 49.34 8.63
#